data_AF-A0A194VG97-F1
#
_entry.id   AF-A0A194VG97-F1
#
_cell.length_a   1.000
_cell.length_b   1.000
_cell.length_c   1.000
_cell.angle_alpha   90.00
_cell.angle_beta   90.00
_cell.angle_gamma   90.00
#
_symmetry.space_group_name_H-M   'P 1'
#
loop_
_entity.id
_entity.type
_entity.pdbx_description
1 polymer ?
#
loop_
_entity_poly.entity_id
_entity_poly.type
_entity_poly.pdbx_seq_one_letter_code
_entity_poly.pdbx_strand_id
1 'polypeptide(L)'
;MAPSAPRKLHHHHNQKDVNGIIFGSPITRSSATSSTPKGSTGGISRLPDGTPAGVSDYESDANYLEPSVSASALALALQPEKQDSRTINDMNLAVLRRYDPTIQGYSAMSHNATLYKMKDRQWEESGFKGPLFVCIQTPDLSTGHITPRACIFVLNRLALENAIIDLTTVVRCELQDQLLIAVTNNKDVLGLHLDAESAGKTWSHVLEQWEPIQDAKQLPIRQT
;
A
#
# COMPACT_ATOMS: atom_id res chain seq x y z
N MET A 1 48.03 -5.21 44.25
CA MET A 1 47.31 -3.93 44.18
C MET A 1 47.02 -3.60 42.72
N ALA A 2 45.76 -3.73 42.32
CA ALA A 2 45.18 -3.09 41.14
C ALA A 2 43.68 -2.97 41.42
N PRO A 3 43.11 -1.75 41.55
CA PRO A 3 41.72 -1.57 41.96
C PRO A 3 40.77 -1.49 40.76
N SER A 4 39.54 -1.98 40.97
CA SER A 4 38.39 -1.91 40.07
C SER A 4 38.00 -0.47 39.70
N ALA A 5 37.54 -0.29 38.46
CA ALA A 5 36.88 0.93 37.97
C ALA A 5 35.41 0.65 37.58
N PRO A 6 34.52 1.67 37.60
CA PRO A 6 33.10 1.50 37.92
C PRO A 6 32.15 1.45 36.70
N ARG A 7 30.96 0.89 36.93
CA ARG A 7 29.81 0.86 36.00
C ARG A 7 29.30 2.28 35.69
N LYS A 8 29.20 2.62 34.40
CA LYS A 8 28.45 3.80 33.92
C LYS A 8 26.95 3.50 33.90
N LEU A 9 26.20 4.22 34.72
CA LEU A 9 24.75 4.38 34.61
C LEU A 9 24.44 5.23 33.37
N HIS A 10 23.67 4.67 32.43
CA HIS A 10 23.09 5.47 31.35
C HIS A 10 21.82 6.15 31.86
N HIS A 11 21.91 7.46 32.07
CA HIS A 11 20.75 8.35 32.10
C HIS A 11 20.53 8.90 30.68
N HIS A 12 19.36 8.64 30.10
CA HIS A 12 18.77 9.47 29.04
C HIS A 12 17.31 9.71 29.43
N HIS A 13 17.02 10.87 30.03
CA HIS A 13 16.59 12.12 29.40
C HIS A 13 15.22 11.97 28.72
N ASN A 14 14.17 12.12 29.53
CA ASN A 14 12.79 12.21 29.10
C ASN A 14 12.51 13.68 28.74
N GLN A 15 12.46 14.00 27.46
CA GLN A 15 12.12 15.33 26.96
C GLN A 15 10.62 15.52 27.11
N LYS A 16 10.24 16.38 28.05
CA LYS A 16 8.85 16.79 28.26
C LYS A 16 8.50 17.86 27.22
N ASP A 17 7.68 17.51 26.24
CA ASP A 17 7.06 18.50 25.38
C ASP A 17 5.75 19.02 26.01
N VAL A 18 5.65 20.34 26.00
CA VAL A 18 4.52 21.13 26.49
C VAL A 18 3.38 20.97 25.50
N ASN A 19 2.53 19.93 25.68
CA ASN A 19 1.13 19.87 25.23
C ASN A 19 0.38 18.57 25.63
N GLY A 20 0.87 17.81 26.61
CA GLY A 20 0.04 16.89 27.39
C GLY A 20 -0.47 15.61 26.71
N ILE A 21 0.01 15.25 25.52
CA ILE A 21 -0.21 13.92 24.93
C ILE A 21 1.13 13.20 24.87
N ILE A 22 1.34 12.25 25.78
CA ILE A 22 2.50 11.35 25.76
C ILE A 22 2.21 10.27 24.75
N PHE A 23 2.95 10.26 23.65
CA PHE A 23 2.95 9.14 22.70
C PHE A 23 3.63 7.95 23.37
N GLY A 24 2.90 6.84 23.49
CA GLY A 24 3.40 5.60 24.07
C GLY A 24 4.58 5.04 23.30
N SER A 25 5.34 4.17 23.97
CA SER A 25 6.56 3.52 23.45
C SER A 25 6.34 2.80 22.11
N PRO A 26 7.39 2.67 21.28
CA PRO A 26 7.30 2.05 19.95
C PRO A 26 6.87 0.57 20.01
N ILE A 27 6.10 0.16 19.00
CA ILE A 27 5.64 -1.22 18.80
C ILE A 27 6.87 -2.12 18.56
N THR A 28 7.25 -2.92 19.55
CA THR A 28 8.33 -3.89 19.41
C THR A 28 7.76 -5.19 18.85
N ARG A 29 8.08 -5.54 17.60
CA ARG A 29 7.75 -6.85 17.02
C ARG A 29 8.85 -7.86 17.36
N SER A 30 8.48 -8.98 17.98
CA SER A 30 9.34 -10.16 18.14
C SER A 30 9.41 -10.93 16.81
N SER A 31 10.61 -11.12 16.26
CA SER A 31 10.87 -11.96 15.09
C SER A 31 11.17 -13.39 15.50
N ALA A 32 10.35 -14.34 15.02
CA ALA A 32 10.64 -15.77 15.10
C ALA A 32 11.38 -16.21 13.83
N THR A 33 12.58 -16.76 14.01
CA THR A 33 13.41 -17.39 12.98
C THR A 33 12.87 -18.79 12.68
N SER A 34 12.67 -19.15 11.41
CA SER A 34 12.49 -20.54 11.00
C SER A 34 13.51 -20.93 9.95
N SER A 35 14.26 -21.97 10.26
CA SER A 35 15.35 -22.56 9.50
C SER A 35 14.86 -23.74 8.65
N THR A 36 15.34 -23.83 7.42
CA THR A 36 15.19 -25.00 6.55
C THR A 36 16.34 -25.99 6.77
N PRO A 37 16.12 -27.31 6.60
CA PRO A 37 17.19 -28.26 6.34
C PRO A 37 17.13 -28.88 4.93
N LYS A 38 18.31 -29.02 4.31
CA LYS A 38 18.64 -29.81 3.11
C LYS A 38 19.49 -31.05 3.50
N GLY A 39 19.33 -32.16 2.77
CA GLY A 39 20.26 -33.30 2.64
C GLY A 39 19.63 -34.33 1.66
N SER A 40 20.19 -34.69 0.48
CA SER A 40 21.42 -35.47 0.13
C SER A 40 21.34 -36.91 0.67
N THR A 41 21.57 -38.05 -0.03
CA THR A 41 22.23 -38.42 -1.30
C THR A 41 21.85 -39.88 -1.62
N GLY A 42 21.91 -40.33 -2.88
CA GLY A 42 21.94 -41.78 -3.21
C GLY A 42 21.81 -42.07 -4.71
N GLY A 43 22.94 -42.25 -5.41
CA GLY A 43 22.97 -42.60 -6.83
C GLY A 43 23.11 -44.11 -7.07
N ILE A 44 22.79 -44.56 -8.29
CA ILE A 44 23.38 -45.71 -8.99
C ILE A 44 23.33 -45.40 -10.50
N SER A 45 24.48 -45.51 -11.16
CA SER A 45 24.71 -45.37 -12.59
C SER A 45 24.18 -46.57 -13.40
N ARG A 46 23.68 -46.35 -14.62
CA ARG A 46 23.83 -47.23 -15.80
C ARG A 46 23.28 -46.54 -17.08
N LEU A 47 24.13 -46.45 -18.09
CA LEU A 47 23.86 -46.22 -19.53
C LEU A 47 24.45 -47.45 -20.27
N PRO A 48 24.21 -47.70 -21.57
CA PRO A 48 23.32 -47.03 -22.53
C PRO A 48 22.45 -47.99 -23.38
N ASP A 49 21.72 -47.38 -24.31
CA ASP A 49 21.51 -47.81 -25.71
C ASP A 49 20.11 -48.31 -26.13
N GLY A 50 19.68 -47.84 -27.30
CA GLY A 50 18.50 -48.36 -28.03
C GLY A 50 17.32 -47.41 -28.23
N THR A 51 17.47 -46.40 -29.10
CA THR A 51 16.34 -45.94 -29.94
C THR A 51 16.30 -46.85 -31.17
N PRO A 52 15.15 -47.39 -31.59
CA PRO A 52 14.29 -46.58 -32.46
C PRO A 52 12.77 -46.85 -32.32
N ALA A 53 12.02 -45.96 -32.98
CA ALA A 53 10.69 -46.19 -33.55
C ALA A 53 9.50 -46.35 -32.58
N GLY A 54 8.70 -45.28 -32.53
CA GLY A 54 7.37 -45.27 -31.94
C GLY A 54 6.74 -43.88 -32.02
N VAL A 55 6.96 -43.16 -33.13
CA VAL A 55 6.11 -42.01 -33.47
C VAL A 55 4.77 -42.62 -33.83
N SER A 56 3.77 -42.51 -32.96
CA SER A 56 2.42 -42.85 -33.35
C SER A 56 1.94 -41.75 -34.29
N ASP A 57 1.76 -42.12 -35.55
CA ASP A 57 1.14 -41.32 -36.58
C ASP A 57 -0.30 -40.98 -36.18
N TYR A 58 -0.51 -39.75 -35.70
CA TYR A 58 -1.82 -39.13 -35.57
C TYR A 58 -2.00 -38.18 -36.76
N GLU A 59 -2.19 -38.74 -37.96
CA GLU A 59 -2.74 -37.99 -39.09
C GLU A 59 -4.23 -37.78 -38.81
N SER A 60 -4.54 -36.65 -38.16
CA SER A 60 -5.91 -36.22 -37.98
C SER A 60 -6.42 -35.66 -39.31
N ASP A 61 -7.37 -36.37 -39.93
CA ASP A 61 -8.20 -35.94 -41.06
C ASP A 61 -8.85 -34.57 -40.75
N ALA A 62 -8.13 -33.48 -41.03
CA ALA A 62 -8.69 -32.15 -41.08
C ALA A 62 -9.00 -31.85 -42.55
N ASN A 63 -10.23 -32.20 -42.94
CA ASN A 63 -10.84 -31.85 -44.21
C ASN A 63 -10.71 -30.32 -44.43
N TYR A 64 -9.77 -29.90 -45.28
CA TYR A 64 -9.57 -28.52 -45.71
C TYR A 64 -10.80 -28.06 -46.52
N LEU A 65 -11.84 -27.64 -45.82
CA LEU A 65 -12.79 -26.67 -46.36
C LEU A 65 -12.10 -25.32 -46.27
N GLU A 66 -11.38 -24.92 -47.32
CA GLU A 66 -10.91 -23.55 -47.54
C GLU A 66 -12.13 -22.60 -47.52
N PRO A 67 -12.35 -21.79 -46.48
CA PRO A 67 -13.10 -20.57 -46.69
C PRO A 67 -12.11 -19.62 -47.37
N SER A 68 -12.47 -19.04 -48.50
CA SER A 68 -11.71 -17.94 -49.10
C SER A 68 -11.73 -16.73 -48.16
N VAL A 69 -10.98 -16.80 -47.07
CA VAL A 69 -10.65 -15.68 -46.22
C VAL A 69 -9.75 -14.80 -47.07
N SER A 70 -10.35 -13.77 -47.67
CA SER A 70 -9.61 -12.70 -48.33
C SER A 70 -8.39 -12.34 -47.49
N ALA A 71 -7.23 -12.14 -48.12
CA ALA A 71 -5.99 -11.75 -47.43
C ALA A 71 -6.20 -10.55 -46.47
N SER A 72 -7.23 -9.72 -46.71
CA SER A 72 -7.65 -8.66 -45.79
C SER A 72 -8.20 -9.16 -44.45
N ALA A 73 -8.93 -10.29 -44.40
CA ALA A 73 -9.45 -10.89 -43.18
C ALA A 73 -8.35 -11.52 -42.32
N LEU A 74 -7.37 -12.19 -42.94
CA LEU A 74 -6.16 -12.66 -42.24
C LEU A 74 -5.28 -11.49 -41.79
N ALA A 75 -5.18 -10.43 -42.58
CA ALA A 75 -4.44 -9.22 -42.20
C ALA A 75 -5.09 -8.46 -41.03
N LEU A 76 -6.42 -8.52 -40.88
CA LEU A 76 -7.16 -8.02 -39.72
C LEU A 76 -6.96 -8.91 -38.48
N ALA A 77 -6.94 -10.24 -38.64
CA ALA A 77 -6.70 -11.19 -37.55
C ALA A 77 -5.22 -11.22 -37.07
N LEU A 78 -4.28 -10.77 -37.92
CA LEU A 78 -2.86 -10.59 -37.59
C LEU A 78 -2.53 -9.17 -37.14
N GLN A 79 -3.53 -8.28 -37.02
CA GLN A 79 -3.28 -7.05 -36.27
C GLN A 79 -2.91 -7.49 -34.86
N PRO A 80 -1.78 -7.03 -34.30
CA PRO A 80 -1.55 -7.20 -32.88
C PRO A 80 -2.74 -6.53 -32.21
N GLU A 81 -3.65 -7.33 -31.66
CA GLU A 81 -4.70 -6.89 -30.74
C GLU A 81 -4.03 -5.84 -29.90
N LYS A 82 -4.48 -4.58 -30.05
CA LYS A 82 -3.89 -3.42 -29.37
C LYS A 82 -3.91 -3.78 -27.90
N GLN A 83 -2.79 -4.32 -27.43
CA GLN A 83 -2.70 -4.90 -26.11
C GLN A 83 -3.14 -3.77 -25.20
N ASP A 84 -4.28 -3.95 -24.53
CA ASP A 84 -4.88 -2.97 -23.65
C ASP A 84 -3.78 -2.61 -22.66
N SER A 85 -3.00 -1.58 -22.97
CA SER A 85 -1.76 -1.26 -22.27
C SER A 85 -2.15 -0.45 -21.04
N ARG A 86 -3.05 -1.03 -20.24
CA ARG A 86 -3.43 -0.48 -18.96
C ARG A 86 -2.20 -0.62 -18.10
N THR A 87 -1.66 0.52 -17.71
CA THR A 87 -0.53 0.57 -16.78
C THR A 87 -1.01 0.04 -15.43
N ILE A 88 -0.10 -0.49 -14.61
CA ILE A 88 -0.41 -0.85 -13.21
C ILE A 88 -1.11 0.31 -12.48
N ASN A 89 -0.69 1.55 -12.77
CA ASN A 89 -1.31 2.77 -12.25
C ASN A 89 -2.79 2.90 -12.66
N ASP A 90 -3.11 2.67 -13.93
CA ASP A 90 -4.48 2.77 -14.47
C ASP A 90 -5.37 1.70 -13.86
N MET A 91 -4.83 0.50 -13.68
CA MET A 91 -5.53 -0.60 -13.01
C MET A 91 -5.81 -0.30 -11.54
N ASN A 92 -4.81 0.17 -10.79
CA ASN A 92 -4.97 0.53 -9.38
C ASN A 92 -5.98 1.66 -9.22
N LEU A 93 -5.91 2.69 -10.07
CA LEU A 93 -6.86 3.79 -10.06
C LEU A 93 -8.28 3.32 -10.38
N ALA A 94 -8.44 2.40 -11.34
CA ALA A 94 -9.73 1.79 -11.61
C ALA A 94 -10.28 0.99 -10.42
N VAL A 95 -9.43 0.33 -9.63
CA VAL A 95 -9.84 -0.35 -8.39
C VAL A 95 -10.29 0.67 -7.34
N LEU A 96 -9.52 1.72 -7.10
CA LEU A 96 -9.86 2.76 -6.12
C LEU A 96 -11.20 3.43 -6.45
N ARG A 97 -11.43 3.76 -7.72
CA ARG A 97 -12.66 4.40 -8.20
C ARG A 97 -13.92 3.53 -8.08
N ARG A 98 -13.79 2.21 -7.92
CA ARG A 98 -14.94 1.33 -7.64
C ARG A 98 -15.48 1.54 -6.22
N TYR A 99 -14.60 1.91 -5.28
CA TYR A 99 -14.99 2.16 -3.90
C TYR A 99 -15.33 3.63 -3.66
N ASP A 100 -14.60 4.54 -4.28
CA ASP A 100 -14.87 5.97 -4.20
C ASP A 100 -14.68 6.64 -5.57
N PRO A 101 -15.77 6.97 -6.27
CA PRO A 101 -15.70 7.58 -7.60
C PRO A 101 -15.17 9.02 -7.57
N THR A 102 -15.05 9.66 -6.40
CA THR A 102 -14.46 10.99 -6.28
C THR A 102 -12.95 10.98 -6.46
N ILE A 103 -12.29 9.81 -6.35
CA ILE A 103 -10.85 9.67 -6.51
C ILE A 103 -10.44 9.96 -7.96
N GLN A 104 -9.68 11.02 -8.17
CA GLN A 104 -9.16 11.41 -9.48
C GLN A 104 -7.81 10.77 -9.76
N GLY A 105 -6.99 10.54 -8.74
CA GLY A 105 -5.67 9.95 -8.84
C GLY A 105 -5.09 9.59 -7.47
N TYR A 106 -3.84 9.12 -7.43
CA TYR A 106 -3.08 8.96 -6.20
C TYR A 106 -1.66 9.50 -6.37
N SER A 107 -1.10 10.13 -5.33
CA SER A 107 0.24 10.72 -5.33
C SER A 107 1.30 9.77 -4.79
N ALA A 108 0.92 8.86 -3.89
CA ALA A 108 1.81 7.87 -3.29
C ALA A 108 1.13 6.53 -3.06
N MET A 109 1.95 5.48 -2.97
CA MET A 109 1.54 4.14 -2.59
C MET A 109 2.58 3.51 -1.66
N SER A 110 2.11 2.77 -0.66
CA SER A 110 2.91 1.82 0.13
C SER A 110 2.35 0.40 -0.05
N HIS A 111 3.22 -0.59 -0.21
CA HIS A 111 2.80 -1.97 -0.51
C HIS A 111 2.15 -2.65 0.69
N ASN A 112 2.56 -2.28 1.91
CA ASN A 112 1.94 -2.73 3.14
C ASN A 112 1.74 -1.57 4.10
N ALA A 113 0.51 -1.46 4.59
CA ALA A 113 0.13 -0.66 5.73
C ALA A 113 -0.70 -1.54 6.68
N THR A 114 -0.56 -1.30 7.98
CA THR A 114 -1.45 -1.85 9.00
C THR A 114 -2.04 -0.70 9.81
N LEU A 115 -3.37 -0.66 9.91
CA LEU A 115 -4.07 0.36 10.68
C LEU A 115 -4.20 -0.06 12.15
N TYR A 116 -3.81 0.86 13.03
CA TYR A 116 -3.99 0.80 14.46
C TYR A 116 -4.87 1.97 14.92
N LYS A 117 -5.55 1.76 16.04
CA LYS A 117 -6.28 2.80 16.76
C LYS A 117 -5.71 2.90 18.17
N MET A 118 -5.60 4.12 18.68
CA MET A 118 -5.25 4.35 20.07
C MET A 118 -6.51 4.19 20.93
N LYS A 119 -6.48 3.27 21.89
CA LYS A 119 -7.51 3.11 22.91
C LYS A 119 -6.84 3.01 24.27
N ASP A 120 -7.29 3.79 25.25
CA ASP A 120 -6.73 3.80 26.61
C ASP A 120 -5.19 3.96 26.63
N ARG A 121 -4.65 4.78 25.71
CA ARG A 121 -3.20 5.00 25.50
C ARG A 121 -2.42 3.76 25.05
N GLN A 122 -3.10 2.75 24.53
CA GLN A 122 -2.50 1.54 23.95
C GLN A 122 -2.94 1.35 22.49
N TRP A 123 -1.98 0.94 21.66
CA TRP A 123 -2.23 0.72 20.24
C TRP A 123 -2.94 -0.62 20.05
N GLU A 124 -4.12 -0.59 19.46
CA GLU A 124 -4.89 -1.78 19.09
C GLU A 124 -4.92 -1.91 17.56
N GLU A 125 -4.56 -3.09 17.05
CA GLU A 125 -4.65 -3.38 15.61
C GLU A 125 -6.12 -3.43 15.18
N SER A 126 -6.48 -2.67 14.15
CA SER A 126 -7.88 -2.52 13.70
C SER A 126 -8.30 -3.55 12.64
N GLY A 127 -7.42 -4.49 12.27
CA GLY A 127 -7.71 -5.52 11.28
C GLY A 127 -7.68 -5.07 9.80
N PHE A 128 -7.33 -3.80 9.52
CA PHE A 128 -7.12 -3.32 8.17
C PHE A 128 -5.64 -3.42 7.80
N LYS A 129 -5.33 -4.27 6.84
CA LYS A 129 -3.96 -4.49 6.38
C LYS A 129 -3.89 -4.72 4.88
N GLY A 130 -3.02 -3.99 4.20
CA GLY A 130 -2.83 -4.13 2.76
C GLY A 130 -2.15 -2.91 2.14
N PRO A 131 -2.23 -2.73 0.81
CA PRO A 131 -1.60 -1.58 0.19
C PRO A 131 -2.35 -0.30 0.55
N LEU A 132 -1.57 0.74 0.79
CA LEU A 132 -2.05 2.08 1.13
C LEU A 132 -1.80 3.02 -0.04
N PHE A 133 -2.74 3.93 -0.27
CA PHE A 133 -2.70 4.96 -1.29
C PHE A 133 -2.98 6.32 -0.66
N VAL A 134 -2.23 7.33 -1.09
CA VAL A 134 -2.56 8.74 -0.81
C VAL A 134 -3.32 9.25 -2.03
N CYS A 135 -4.64 9.38 -1.91
CA CYS A 135 -5.55 9.65 -3.00
C CYS A 135 -5.91 11.13 -3.09
N ILE A 136 -5.99 11.63 -4.31
CA ILE A 136 -6.47 12.97 -4.65
C ILE A 136 -7.93 12.83 -5.07
N GLN A 137 -8.82 13.61 -4.45
CA GLN A 137 -10.25 13.55 -4.70
C GLN A 137 -10.74 14.83 -5.38
N THR A 138 -11.89 14.74 -6.03
CA THR A 138 -12.61 15.91 -6.57
C THR A 138 -12.83 16.92 -5.43
N PRO A 139 -12.41 18.19 -5.59
CA PRO A 139 -12.62 19.22 -4.58
C PRO A 139 -14.10 19.39 -4.21
N ASP A 140 -14.36 19.79 -2.97
CA ASP A 140 -15.70 20.21 -2.56
C ASP A 140 -15.96 21.66 -3.01
N LEU A 141 -17.16 21.89 -3.57
CA LEU A 141 -17.65 23.19 -3.99
C LEU A 141 -18.91 23.62 -3.23
N SER A 142 -19.40 22.79 -2.30
CA SER A 142 -20.68 22.96 -1.61
C SER A 142 -20.74 24.25 -0.76
N THR A 143 -19.59 24.72 -0.28
CA THR A 143 -19.44 25.90 0.57
C THR A 143 -19.28 27.20 -0.22
N GLY A 144 -19.37 27.17 -1.55
CA GLY A 144 -19.13 28.32 -2.43
C GLY A 144 -17.65 28.63 -2.68
N HIS A 145 -16.73 27.88 -2.04
CA HIS A 145 -15.29 27.96 -2.25
C HIS A 145 -14.73 26.58 -2.63
N ILE A 146 -13.66 26.58 -3.43
CA ILE A 146 -12.96 25.36 -3.80
C ILE A 146 -12.19 24.85 -2.59
N THR A 147 -12.65 23.74 -2.01
CA THR A 147 -11.97 23.07 -0.90
C THR A 147 -11.28 21.81 -1.41
N PRO A 148 -9.93 21.73 -1.38
CA PRO A 148 -9.22 20.52 -1.78
C PRO A 148 -9.70 19.32 -0.96
N ARG A 149 -9.71 18.13 -1.59
CA ARG A 149 -10.04 16.88 -0.92
C ARG A 149 -9.00 15.82 -1.23
N ALA A 150 -8.66 15.06 -0.21
CA ALA A 150 -7.75 13.94 -0.32
C ALA A 150 -8.06 12.94 0.79
N CYS A 151 -7.68 11.69 0.57
CA CYS A 151 -7.84 10.63 1.57
C CYS A 151 -6.67 9.67 1.55
N ILE A 152 -6.45 9.01 2.69
CA ILE A 152 -5.58 7.83 2.75
C ILE A 152 -6.47 6.61 2.63
N PHE A 153 -6.22 5.76 1.64
CA PHE A 153 -7.01 4.58 1.33
C PHE A 153 -6.18 3.32 1.59
N VAL A 154 -6.66 2.42 2.45
CA VAL A 154 -6.06 1.09 2.66
C VAL A 154 -6.99 0.04 2.08
N LEU A 155 -6.53 -0.63 1.01
CA LEU A 155 -7.22 -1.79 0.45
C LEU A 155 -6.95 -2.99 1.37
N ASN A 156 -7.99 -3.51 2.00
CA ASN A 156 -7.81 -4.57 2.98
C ASN A 156 -7.60 -5.92 2.30
N ARG A 157 -6.56 -6.65 2.71
CA ARG A 157 -6.27 -8.02 2.27
C ARG A 157 -6.89 -9.07 3.20
N LEU A 158 -7.36 -8.68 4.38
CA LEU A 158 -7.90 -9.59 5.40
C LEU A 158 -9.43 -9.69 5.37
N ALA A 159 -10.12 -8.65 4.91
CA ALA A 159 -11.57 -8.59 4.82
C ALA A 159 -11.99 -7.74 3.60
N LEU A 160 -13.29 -7.74 3.30
CA LEU A 160 -13.86 -6.98 2.19
C LEU A 160 -13.98 -5.48 2.51
N GLU A 161 -13.99 -5.12 3.79
CA GLU A 161 -14.08 -3.73 4.23
C GLU A 161 -12.71 -3.05 4.12
N ASN A 162 -12.69 -1.93 3.41
CA ASN A 162 -11.52 -1.08 3.25
C ASN A 162 -11.53 0.07 4.26
N ALA A 163 -10.36 0.58 4.61
CA ALA A 163 -10.27 1.78 5.44
C ALA A 163 -10.02 3.01 4.57
N ILE A 164 -10.80 4.05 4.79
CA ILE A 164 -10.66 5.36 4.15
C ILE A 164 -10.54 6.40 5.27
N ILE A 165 -9.43 7.12 5.28
CA ILE A 165 -9.17 8.21 6.23
C ILE A 165 -9.26 9.51 5.44
N ASP A 166 -10.31 10.27 5.67
CA ASP A 166 -10.54 11.56 5.03
C ASP A 166 -9.60 12.62 5.64
N LEU A 167 -8.68 13.16 4.84
CA LEU A 167 -7.71 14.16 5.30
C LEU A 167 -8.38 15.49 5.68
N THR A 168 -9.62 15.74 5.25
CA THR A 168 -10.44 16.86 5.74
C THR A 168 -10.90 16.67 7.18
N THR A 169 -10.88 15.46 7.73
CA THR A 169 -11.19 15.22 9.16
C THR A 169 -9.93 15.24 10.03
N VAL A 170 -8.75 15.09 9.43
CA VAL A 170 -7.47 15.08 10.14
C VAL A 170 -7.08 16.51 10.55
N VAL A 171 -6.89 16.73 11.85
CA VAL A 171 -6.50 18.02 12.44
C VAL A 171 -5.01 18.08 12.76
N ARG A 172 -4.36 16.91 12.89
CA ARG A 172 -2.91 16.81 13.09
C ARG A 172 -2.44 15.49 12.50
N CYS A 173 -1.33 15.51 11.78
CA CYS A 173 -0.64 14.30 11.40
C CYS A 173 0.86 14.44 11.65
N GLU A 174 1.52 13.33 11.89
CA GLU A 174 2.97 13.24 12.10
C GLU A 174 3.47 11.87 11.65
N LEU A 175 4.75 11.78 11.30
CA LEU A 175 5.43 10.51 11.06
C LEU A 175 6.45 10.28 12.16
N GLN A 176 6.33 9.17 12.88
CA GLN A 176 7.31 8.70 13.83
C GLN A 176 7.88 7.36 13.35
N ASP A 177 9.14 7.37 12.90
CA ASP A 177 9.79 6.25 12.23
C ASP A 177 8.99 5.74 11.01
N GLN A 178 8.21 4.67 11.20
CA GLN A 178 7.37 4.03 10.18
C GLN A 178 5.88 4.15 10.48
N LEU A 179 5.53 4.81 11.59
CA LEU A 179 4.16 4.98 12.04
C LEU A 179 3.68 6.38 11.69
N LEU A 180 2.80 6.48 10.68
CA LEU A 180 2.10 7.72 10.39
C LEU A 180 0.92 7.83 11.35
N ILE A 181 0.97 8.82 12.23
CA ILE A 181 -0.06 9.09 13.23
C ILE A 181 -0.96 10.20 12.69
N ALA A 182 -2.27 9.98 12.72
CA ALA A 182 -3.28 10.95 12.33
C ALA A 182 -4.30 11.13 13.45
N VAL A 183 -4.50 12.37 13.89
CA VAL A 183 -5.52 12.76 14.85
C VAL A 183 -6.67 13.40 14.09
N THR A 184 -7.88 12.88 14.29
CA THR A 184 -9.09 13.41 13.66
C THR A 184 -9.76 14.48 14.53
N ASN A 185 -10.67 15.25 13.94
CA ASN A 185 -11.53 16.19 14.64
C ASN A 185 -12.39 15.54 15.75
N ASN A 186 -12.70 14.24 15.61
CA ASN A 186 -13.40 13.44 16.61
C ASN A 186 -12.50 13.00 17.77
N LYS A 187 -11.22 13.40 17.78
CA LYS A 187 -10.19 13.01 18.75
C LYS A 187 -9.77 11.54 18.67
N ASP A 188 -10.15 10.84 17.59
CA ASP A 188 -9.61 9.52 17.30
C ASP A 188 -8.15 9.67 16.86
N VAL A 189 -7.27 8.85 17.44
CA VAL A 189 -5.86 8.77 17.05
C VAL A 189 -5.63 7.47 16.30
N LEU A 190 -5.31 7.61 15.02
CA LEU A 190 -5.05 6.53 14.10
C LEU A 190 -3.55 6.40 13.87
N GLY A 191 -3.06 5.17 13.74
CA GLY A 191 -1.67 4.87 13.42
C GLY A 191 -1.59 3.97 12.19
N LEU A 192 -0.88 4.39 11.16
CA LEU A 192 -0.63 3.60 9.96
C LEU A 192 0.83 3.18 9.96
N HIS A 193 1.08 1.90 10.25
CA HIS A 193 2.42 1.35 10.17
C HIS A 193 2.76 1.01 8.72
N LEU A 194 3.71 1.72 8.14
CA LEU A 194 4.14 1.62 6.75
C LEU A 194 5.42 0.78 6.61
N ASP A 195 5.75 0.39 5.39
CA ASP A 195 7.08 -0.18 5.09
C ASP A 195 8.15 0.93 5.17
N ALA A 196 9.30 0.64 5.81
CA ALA A 196 10.43 1.57 5.97
C ALA A 196 10.85 2.29 4.68
N GLU A 197 10.88 1.55 3.57
CA GLU A 197 11.29 2.06 2.25
C GLU A 197 10.31 3.10 1.68
N SER A 198 9.05 3.06 2.12
CA SER A 198 7.96 3.88 1.60
C SER A 198 7.47 4.96 2.57
N ALA A 199 7.82 4.87 3.85
CA ALA A 199 7.28 5.71 4.91
C ALA A 199 7.55 7.20 4.65
N GLY A 200 8.80 7.56 4.39
CA GLY A 200 9.20 8.95 4.13
C GLY A 200 8.51 9.55 2.89
N LYS A 201 8.49 8.81 1.77
CA LYS A 201 7.82 9.26 0.55
C LYS A 201 6.32 9.42 0.75
N THR A 202 5.67 8.45 1.39
CA THR A 202 4.23 8.49 1.70
C THR A 202 3.91 9.69 2.56
N TRP A 203 4.71 9.96 3.59
CA TRP A 203 4.55 11.11 4.47
C TRP A 203 4.65 12.45 3.73
N SER A 204 5.67 12.64 2.88
CA SER A 204 5.79 13.86 2.07
C SER A 204 4.54 14.12 1.25
N HIS A 205 4.01 13.08 0.59
CA HIS A 205 2.78 13.21 -0.20
C HIS A 205 1.52 13.40 0.66
N VAL A 206 1.47 12.88 1.89
CA VAL A 206 0.38 13.19 2.83
C VAL A 206 0.41 14.67 3.19
N LEU A 207 1.57 15.24 3.51
CA LEU A 207 1.70 16.67 3.80
C LEU A 207 1.30 17.53 2.61
N GLU A 208 1.79 17.23 1.41
CA GLU A 208 1.44 17.94 0.17
C GLU A 208 -0.08 18.02 -0.07
N GLN A 209 -0.83 16.99 0.33
CA GLN A 209 -2.28 16.99 0.21
C GLN A 209 -3.00 17.57 1.44
N TRP A 210 -2.44 17.41 2.64
CA TRP A 210 -3.09 17.79 3.90
C TRP A 210 -2.94 19.29 4.22
N GLU A 211 -1.79 19.90 3.92
CA GLU A 211 -1.54 21.33 4.21
C GLU A 211 -2.55 22.25 3.51
N PRO A 212 -2.80 22.13 2.18
CA PRO A 212 -3.79 22.98 1.50
C PRO A 212 -5.21 22.81 2.05
N ILE A 213 -5.55 21.62 2.56
CA ILE A 213 -6.84 21.34 3.20
C ILE A 213 -6.95 22.10 4.52
N GLN A 214 -5.87 22.15 5.32
CA GLN A 214 -5.86 22.91 6.57
C GLN A 214 -5.91 24.41 6.33
N ASP A 215 -5.19 24.90 5.31
CA ASP A 215 -5.22 26.31 4.93
C ASP A 215 -6.63 26.74 4.51
N ALA A 216 -7.30 25.92 3.69
CA ALA A 216 -8.67 26.19 3.25
C ALA A 216 -9.68 26.25 4.42
N LYS A 217 -9.47 25.48 5.48
CA LYS A 217 -10.31 25.53 6.70
C LYS A 217 -10.09 26.78 7.54
N GLN A 218 -8.89 27.36 7.49
CA GLN A 218 -8.54 28.56 8.26
C GLN A 218 -9.00 29.85 7.57
N LEU A 219 -9.37 29.79 6.29
CA LEU A 219 -9.91 30.95 5.59
C LEU A 219 -11.23 31.38 6.25
N PRO A 220 -11.32 32.62 6.76
CA PRO A 220 -12.56 33.11 7.35
C PRO A 220 -13.63 33.17 6.27
N ILE A 221 -14.78 32.55 6.55
CA ILE A 221 -16.02 32.71 5.76
C ILE A 221 -16.36 34.20 5.83
N ARG A 222 -15.92 34.98 4.84
CA ARG A 222 -16.36 36.37 4.70
C ARG A 222 -17.82 36.31 4.30
N GLN A 223 -18.69 36.43 5.29
CA GLN A 223 -20.11 36.69 5.09
C GLN A 223 -20.22 38.00 4.29
N THR A 224 -20.64 37.89 3.03
CA THR A 224 -21.17 39.00 2.23
C THR A 224 -22.63 39.23 2.56
#